data_AF-A0A6N3F2R3-F1
#
_entry.id   AF-A0A6N3F2R3-F1
#
_cell.length_a   1.000
_cell.length_b   1.000
_cell.length_c   1.000
_cell.angle_alpha   90.00
_cell.angle_beta   90.00
_cell.angle_gamma   90.00
#
_symmetry.space_group_name_H-M   'P 1'
#
loop_
_entity.id
_entity.type
_entity.pdbx_description
1 polymer ?
#
loop_
_entity_poly.entity_id
_entity_poly.type
_entity_poly.pdbx_seq_one_letter_code
_entity_poly.pdbx_strand_id
1 'polypeptide(L)'
;MVDLTKIEYRVLISLYECEGGITKRNFVKKYPEFKLNTAYLVIDRLVDKGYLEMNYSKKTELSEKLFSPIKSITDFYSDMFGICAVDRTMKKVIRELTDYSQTSFILDKIREEKRYAK
;
A
#
# COMPACT_ATOMS: atom_id res chain seq x y z
N MET A 1 18.97 6.18 1.61
CA MET A 1 17.51 6.06 1.74
C MET A 1 16.91 7.41 1.44
N VAL A 2 15.99 7.52 0.48
CA VAL A 2 15.29 8.78 0.25
C VAL A 2 14.17 8.85 1.26
N ASP A 3 14.26 9.77 2.24
CA ASP A 3 13.22 9.93 3.23
C ASP A 3 11.90 10.32 2.54
N LEU A 4 10.89 9.49 2.73
CA LEU A 4 9.52 9.82 2.36
C LEU A 4 9.02 10.90 3.31
N THR A 5 8.50 11.99 2.76
CA THR A 5 7.74 12.95 3.56
C THR A 5 6.49 12.28 4.12
N LYS A 6 5.94 12.82 5.21
CA LYS A 6 4.71 12.30 5.83
C LYS A 6 3.56 12.11 4.83
N ILE A 7 3.42 13.01 3.86
CA ILE A 7 2.36 12.93 2.85
C ILE A 7 2.64 11.86 1.80
N GLU A 8 3.89 11.73 1.34
CA GLU A 8 4.31 10.67 0.40
C GLU A 8 4.12 9.29 1.02
N TYR A 9 4.49 9.14 2.29
CA TYR A 9 4.27 7.92 3.03
C TYR A 9 2.78 7.56 3.10
N ARG A 10 1.91 8.51 3.47
CA ARG A 10 0.46 8.26 3.53
C ARG A 10 -0.13 7.86 2.19
N VAL A 11 0.25 8.55 1.11
CA VAL A 11 -0.21 8.20 -0.24
C VAL A 11 0.28 6.81 -0.66
N LEU A 12 1.54 6.47 -0.38
CA LEU A 12 2.10 5.16 -0.68
C LEU A 12 1.33 4.04 0.06
N ILE A 13 1.04 4.22 1.34
CA ILE A 13 0.25 3.26 2.12
C ILE A 13 -1.17 3.09 1.54
N SER A 14 -1.84 4.17 1.16
CA SER A 14 -3.17 4.07 0.51
C SER A 14 -3.12 3.34 -0.84
N LEU A 15 -2.01 3.43 -1.57
CA LEU A 15 -1.85 2.70 -2.84
C LEU A 15 -1.69 1.18 -2.64
N TYR A 16 -1.21 0.72 -1.48
CA TYR A 16 -1.18 -0.70 -1.14
C TYR A 16 -2.56 -1.35 -1.02
N GLU A 17 -3.60 -0.56 -0.75
CA GLU A 17 -4.99 -1.02 -0.70
C GLU A 17 -5.68 -1.07 -2.07
N CYS A 18 -4.95 -0.77 -3.16
CA CYS A 18 -5.47 -0.69 -4.52
C CYS A 18 -4.89 -1.83 -5.38
N GLU A 19 -5.50 -3.01 -5.28
CA GLU A 19 -5.12 -4.18 -6.07
C GLU A 19 -5.10 -3.87 -7.58
N GLY A 20 -4.03 -4.31 -8.27
CA GLY A 20 -3.87 -4.10 -9.71
C GLY A 20 -3.55 -2.68 -10.15
N GLY A 21 -3.28 -1.77 -9.19
CA GLY A 21 -2.95 -0.38 -9.44
C GLY A 21 -4.17 0.49 -9.72
N ILE A 22 -3.96 1.81 -9.67
CA ILE A 22 -5.06 2.80 -9.74
C ILE A 22 -4.65 4.00 -10.58
N THR A 23 -5.62 4.62 -11.27
CA THR A 23 -5.38 5.91 -11.91
C THR A 23 -5.36 7.03 -10.87
N LYS A 24 -4.61 8.10 -11.10
CA LYS A 24 -4.58 9.26 -10.18
C LYS A 24 -5.98 9.83 -9.91
N ARG A 25 -6.83 9.84 -10.94
CA ARG A 25 -8.21 10.32 -10.83
C ARG A 25 -9.05 9.45 -9.88
N ASN A 26 -8.95 8.13 -10.04
CA ASN A 26 -9.68 7.19 -9.19
C ASN A 26 -9.11 7.16 -7.78
N PHE A 27 -7.80 7.36 -7.61
CA PHE A 27 -7.17 7.51 -6.30
C PHE A 27 -7.80 8.67 -5.51
N VAL A 28 -7.90 9.86 -6.11
CA VAL A 28 -8.50 11.04 -5.43
C VAL A 28 -9.99 10.83 -5.15
N LYS A 29 -10.71 10.09 -5.99
CA LYS A 29 -12.12 9.73 -5.72
C LYS A 29 -12.25 8.78 -4.52
N LYS A 30 -11.34 7.81 -4.39
CA LYS A 30 -11.33 6.82 -3.31
C LYS A 30 -10.85 7.43 -1.98
N TYR A 31 -9.88 8.33 -2.05
CA TYR A 31 -9.25 8.99 -0.91
C TYR A 31 -9.38 10.52 -1.01
N PRO A 32 -10.60 11.07 -0.80
CA PRO A 32 -10.89 12.50 -0.97
C PRO A 32 -10.17 13.40 0.03
N GLU A 33 -9.58 12.84 1.09
CA GLU A 33 -8.73 13.57 2.03
C GLU A 33 -7.43 14.10 1.39
N PHE A 34 -7.01 13.53 0.25
CA PHE A 34 -5.89 14.04 -0.52
C PHE A 34 -6.39 15.03 -1.59
N LYS A 35 -5.97 16.30 -1.48
CA LYS A 35 -6.25 17.32 -2.50
C LYS A 35 -5.72 16.87 -3.87
N LEU A 36 -6.51 17.06 -4.92
CA LEU A 36 -6.23 16.54 -6.27
C LEU A 36 -4.80 16.85 -6.75
N ASN A 37 -4.41 18.13 -6.75
CA ASN A 37 -3.07 18.54 -7.21
C ASN A 37 -1.95 17.95 -6.35
N THR A 38 -2.17 17.85 -5.03
CA THR A 38 -1.20 17.27 -4.10
C THR A 38 -1.05 15.77 -4.33
N ALA A 39 -2.15 15.04 -4.46
CA ALA A 39 -2.13 13.60 -4.73
C ALA A 39 -1.39 13.28 -6.04
N TYR A 40 -1.70 14.03 -7.11
CA TYR A 40 -1.08 13.82 -8.41
C TYR A 40 0.44 14.03 -8.36
N LEU A 41 0.87 15.15 -7.76
CA LEU A 41 2.29 15.48 -7.59
C LEU A 41 3.02 14.46 -6.72
N VAL A 42 2.39 14.00 -5.64
CA VAL A 42 2.98 12.99 -4.74
C VAL A 42 3.13 11.64 -5.45
N ILE A 43 2.14 11.23 -6.24
CA ILE A 43 2.22 10.00 -7.04
C ILE A 43 3.39 10.09 -8.04
N ASP A 44 3.55 11.23 -8.73
CA ASP A 44 4.69 11.43 -9.64
C ASP A 44 6.03 11.33 -8.91
N ARG A 45 6.16 11.99 -7.75
CA ARG A 45 7.37 11.90 -6.92
C ARG A 45 7.67 10.49 -6.45
N LEU A 46 6.64 9.71 -6.11
CA LEU A 46 6.80 8.32 -5.69
C LEU A 46 7.25 7.42 -6.87
N VAL A 47 6.83 7.74 -8.10
CA VAL A 47 7.39 7.12 -9.32
C VAL A 47 8.85 7.50 -9.49
N ASP A 48 9.18 8.79 -9.43
CA ASP A 48 10.57 9.29 -9.59
C ASP A 48 11.52 8.69 -8.54
N LYS A 49 11.02 8.46 -7.33
CA LYS A 49 11.76 7.83 -6.23
C LYS A 49 11.84 6.30 -6.33
N GLY A 50 11.20 5.68 -7.32
CA GLY A 50 11.23 4.24 -7.54
C GLY A 50 10.41 3.42 -6.53
N TYR A 51 9.35 4.00 -5.96
CA TYR A 51 8.41 3.27 -5.10
C TYR A 51 7.20 2.73 -5.88
N LEU A 52 6.84 3.39 -6.99
CA LEU A 52 5.70 3.02 -7.82
C LEU A 52 6.15 2.68 -9.24
N GLU A 53 5.50 1.68 -9.82
CA GLU A 53 5.53 1.43 -11.25
C GLU A 53 4.33 2.10 -11.92
N MET A 54 4.51 2.43 -13.20
CA MET A 54 3.47 3.00 -14.04
C MET A 54 3.20 2.04 -15.20
N ASN A 55 2.03 1.42 -15.19
CA ASN A 55 1.57 0.49 -16.21
C ASN A 55 0.42 1.08 -17.03
N TYR A 56 0.19 0.56 -18.23
CA TYR A 56 -0.95 0.97 -19.06
C TYR A 56 -2.06 -0.08 -19.01
N SER A 57 -3.27 0.35 -18.67
CA SER A 57 -4.46 -0.48 -18.82
C SER A 57 -4.86 -0.57 -20.29
N LYS A 58 -5.01 -1.79 -20.80
CA LYS A 58 -5.57 -2.06 -22.14
C LYS A 58 -7.10 -2.19 -22.16
N LYS A 59 -7.78 -1.96 -21.03
CA LYS A 59 -9.23 -2.24 -20.90
C LYS A 59 -10.14 -1.26 -21.66
N THR A 60 -9.62 -0.14 -22.14
CA THR A 60 -10.37 0.92 -22.82
C THR A 60 -9.67 1.37 -24.09
N GLU A 61 -10.41 1.92 -25.06
CA GLU A 61 -9.87 2.51 -26.31
C GLU A 61 -8.83 3.62 -26.05
N LEU A 62 -8.84 4.20 -24.84
CA LEU A 62 -7.82 5.10 -24.33
C LEU A 62 -6.98 4.37 -23.28
N SER A 63 -5.66 4.33 -23.50
CA SER A 63 -4.72 3.77 -22.53
C SER A 63 -4.62 4.65 -21.28
N GLU A 64 -5.12 4.16 -20.15
CA GLU A 64 -5.00 4.85 -18.86
C GLU A 64 -3.75 4.38 -18.11
N LYS A 65 -3.04 5.34 -17.48
CA LYS A 65 -1.89 5.05 -16.61
C LYS A 65 -2.38 4.58 -15.24
N LEU A 66 -2.00 3.37 -14.88
CA LEU A 66 -2.19 2.76 -13.57
C LEU A 66 -0.89 2.84 -12.77
N PHE A 67 -1.02 3.17 -11.50
CA PHE A 67 0.10 3.29 -10.58
C PHE A 67 -0.07 2.25 -9.46
N SER A 68 0.97 1.44 -9.24
CA SER A 68 1.01 0.38 -8.22
C SER A 68 2.36 0.39 -7.49
N PRO A 69 2.39 0.01 -6.19
CA PRO A 69 3.65 -0.21 -5.50
C PRO A 69 4.49 -1.31 -6.15
N ILE A 70 5.79 -1.07 -6.33
CA ILE A 70 6.71 -2.05 -6.95
C ILE A 70 6.95 -3.25 -6.04
N LYS A 71 7.04 -2.99 -4.72
CA LYS A 71 7.32 -4.00 -3.69
C LYS A 71 6.06 -4.31 -2.92
N SER A 72 5.94 -5.53 -2.39
CA SER A 72 4.92 -5.83 -1.40
C SER A 72 5.06 -4.93 -0.16
N ILE A 73 3.98 -4.76 0.59
CA ILE A 73 4.01 -3.94 1.81
C ILE A 73 5.03 -4.49 2.82
N THR A 74 5.14 -5.82 2.91
CA THR A 74 6.09 -6.51 3.79
C THR A 74 7.54 -6.23 3.37
N ASP A 75 7.85 -6.29 2.07
CA ASP A 75 9.19 -6.00 1.56
C ASP A 75 9.55 -4.53 1.78
N PHE A 76 8.61 -3.61 1.53
CA PHE A 76 8.81 -2.18 1.78
C PHE A 76 9.20 -1.89 3.23
N TYR A 77 8.45 -2.43 4.20
CA TYR A 77 8.77 -2.26 5.61
C TYR A 77 10.08 -2.94 6.00
N SER A 78 10.35 -4.11 5.42
CA SER A 78 11.57 -4.88 5.71
C SER A 78 12.82 -4.17 5.21
N ASP A 79 12.77 -3.54 4.04
CA ASP A 79 13.87 -2.74 3.51
C ASP A 79 14.06 -1.44 4.29
N MET A 80 12.97 -0.82 4.74
CA MET A 80 13.01 0.48 5.41
C MET A 80 13.47 0.39 6.87
N PHE A 81 13.06 -0.67 7.59
CA PHE A 81 13.28 -0.79 9.03
C PHE A 81 14.07 -2.03 9.43
N GLY A 82 14.35 -2.93 8.49
CA GLY A 82 14.95 -4.24 8.74
C GLY A 82 13.92 -5.29 9.14
N ILE A 83 13.95 -6.45 8.48
CA ILE A 83 13.01 -7.56 8.71
C ILE A 83 12.89 -7.96 10.20
N CYS A 84 14.00 -7.95 10.95
CA CYS A 84 13.99 -8.30 12.37
C CYS A 84 13.22 -7.28 13.23
N ALA A 85 13.28 -6.00 12.88
CA ALA A 85 12.53 -4.96 13.59
C ALA A 85 11.03 -5.04 13.28
N VAL A 86 10.70 -5.31 12.02
CA VAL A 86 9.31 -5.54 11.57
C VAL A 86 8.71 -6.76 12.30
N ASP A 87 9.38 -7.91 12.27
CA ASP A 87 8.92 -9.13 12.94
C ASP A 87 8.73 -8.94 14.44
N ARG A 88 9.70 -8.31 15.12
CA ARG A 88 9.61 -8.02 16.56
C ARG A 88 8.43 -7.12 16.88
N THR A 89 8.20 -6.10 16.05
CA THR A 89 7.10 -5.15 16.24
C THR A 89 5.76 -5.83 16.02
N MET A 90 5.61 -6.64 14.97
CA MET A 90 4.38 -7.40 14.74
C MET A 90 4.07 -8.36 15.89
N LYS A 91 5.06 -9.09 16.40
CA LYS A 91 4.89 -9.95 17.59
C LYS A 91 4.44 -9.16 18.81
N LYS A 92 4.99 -7.95 19.01
CA LYS A 92 4.60 -7.07 20.12
C LYS A 92 3.16 -6.60 19.96
N VAL A 93 2.79 -6.08 18.79
CA VAL A 93 1.42 -5.62 18.50
C VAL A 93 0.43 -6.76 18.72
N ILE A 94 0.69 -7.96 18.19
CA ILE A 94 -0.20 -9.12 18.39
C ILE A 94 -0.38 -9.47 19.87
N ARG A 95 0.68 -9.37 20.69
CA ARG A 95 0.58 -9.61 22.15
C ARG A 95 -0.21 -8.52 22.88
N GLU A 96 -0.18 -7.29 22.37
CA GLU A 96 -0.90 -6.14 22.90
C GLU A 96 -2.36 -6.10 22.44
N LEU A 97 -2.76 -6.93 21.48
CA LEU A 97 -4.17 -7.16 21.14
C LEU A 97 -4.84 -7.88 22.31
N THR A 98 -5.35 -7.10 23.26
CA THR A 98 -6.10 -7.63 24.42
C THR A 98 -7.55 -7.96 24.08
N ASP A 99 -8.03 -7.55 22.92
CA ASP A 99 -9.40 -7.77 22.45
C ASP A 99 -9.47 -9.07 21.62
N TYR A 100 -10.23 -10.03 22.13
CA TYR A 100 -10.47 -11.32 21.48
C TYR A 100 -11.13 -11.16 20.10
N SER A 101 -11.96 -10.12 19.90
CA SER A 101 -12.61 -9.85 18.62
C SER A 101 -11.61 -9.47 17.52
N GLN A 102 -10.58 -8.69 17.85
CA GLN A 102 -9.52 -8.29 16.92
C GLN A 102 -8.62 -9.48 16.56
N THR A 103 -8.33 -10.33 17.54
CA THR A 103 -7.56 -11.56 17.31
C THR A 103 -8.33 -12.53 16.42
N SER A 104 -9.63 -12.72 16.67
CA SER A 104 -10.48 -13.56 15.82
C SER A 104 -10.55 -13.03 14.39
N PHE A 105 -10.72 -11.72 14.23
CA PHE A 105 -10.74 -11.07 12.91
C PHE A 105 -9.47 -11.35 12.10
N ILE A 106 -8.28 -11.21 12.72
CA ILE A 106 -7.01 -11.50 12.05
C ILE A 106 -6.93 -12.98 11.64
N LEU A 107 -7.29 -13.90 12.54
CA LEU A 107 -7.25 -15.33 12.26
C LEU A 107 -8.19 -15.74 11.13
N ASP A 108 -9.38 -15.15 11.09
CA ASP A 108 -10.35 -15.42 10.02
C ASP A 108 -9.84 -14.91 8.67
N LYS A 109 -9.22 -13.73 8.62
CA LYS A 109 -8.58 -13.22 7.39
C LYS A 109 -7.43 -14.11 6.91
N ILE A 110 -6.57 -14.60 7.82
CA ILE A 110 -5.49 -15.54 7.46
C ILE A 110 -6.07 -16.85 6.90
N ARG A 111 -7.19 -17.33 7.47
CA ARG A 111 -7.86 -18.55 6.99
C ARG A 111 -8.49 -18.36 5.62
N GLU A 112 -9.09 -17.20 5.36
CA GLU A 112 -9.62 -16.85 4.03
C GLU A 112 -8.52 -16.91 2.98
N GLU A 113 -7.40 -16.20 3.18
CA GLU A 113 -6.27 -16.21 2.24
C GLU A 113 -5.69 -17.61 1.99
N LYS A 114 -5.58 -18.43 3.05
CA LYS A 114 -5.11 -19.82 2.92
C LYS A 114 -6.02 -20.69 2.03
N ARG A 115 -7.31 -20.37 1.92
CA ARG A 115 -8.24 -21.10 1.04
C ARG A 115 -8.05 -20.73 -0.44
N TYR A 116 -7.64 -19.50 -0.72
CA TYR A 116 -7.37 -19.01 -2.08
C TYR A 116 -5.96 -19.38 -2.58
N ALA A 117 -5.03 -19.73 -1.70
CA ALA A 117 -3.68 -20.20 -2.04
C ALA A 117 -3.59 -21.68 -2.49
N LYS A 118 -4.68 -22.26 -3.00
CA LYS A 118 -4.74 -23.64 -3.50
C LYS A 118 -4.41 -23.73 -4.99
#